data_AF-A0A6G4NQ30-F1
#
_entry.id   AF-A0A6G4NQ30-F1
#
_cell.length_a   1.000
_cell.length_b   1.000
_cell.length_c   1.000
_cell.angle_alpha   90.00
_cell.angle_beta   90.00
_cell.angle_gamma   90.00
#
_symmetry.space_group_name_H-M   'P 1'
#
loop_
_entity.id
_entity.type
_entity.pdbx_description
1 polymer ?
#
loop_
_entity_poly.entity_id
_entity_poly.type
_entity_poly.pdbx_seq_one_letter_code
_entity_poly.pdbx_strand_id
1 'polypeptide(L)'
;RLYTGEYLQLERTAVAGASCSPNGLVGRDNTGAILSCQSGTWKSSSASIWTNIKTFTLYPKNTQVLGRFKLCINTYRIDGREMAETEVVPIDMPDSNGEMTWQAKNYTQYSSYFMKITCLK
;
A
#
# COMPACT_ATOMS: atom_id res chain seq x y z
N ARG A 1 -23.89 20.00 -21.92
CA ARG A 1 -22.60 20.70 -21.71
C ARG A 1 -22.69 21.45 -20.39
N LEU A 2 -21.69 21.32 -19.52
CA LEU A 2 -21.62 22.05 -18.25
C LEU A 2 -20.55 23.13 -18.39
N TYR A 3 -20.84 24.35 -17.94
CA TYR A 3 -19.91 25.48 -17.95
C TYR A 3 -20.05 26.23 -16.64
N THR A 4 -18.96 26.38 -15.90
CA THR A 4 -18.93 27.11 -14.64
C THR A 4 -17.95 28.27 -14.80
N GLY A 5 -18.44 29.50 -14.63
CA GLY A 5 -17.58 30.69 -14.72
C GLY A 5 -16.57 30.80 -13.57
N GLU A 6 -16.77 30.01 -12.50
CA GLU A 6 -15.89 29.95 -11.34
C GLU A 6 -15.75 28.49 -10.86
N TYR A 7 -16.61 28.05 -9.93
CA TYR A 7 -16.48 26.75 -9.27
C TYR A 7 -17.69 25.85 -9.47
N LEU A 8 -17.46 24.54 -9.53
CA LEU A 8 -18.51 23.52 -9.44
C LEU A 8 -18.52 22.92 -8.03
N GLN A 9 -19.59 23.18 -7.27
CA GLN A 9 -19.78 22.58 -5.95
C GLN A 9 -20.65 21.32 -6.03
N LEU A 10 -20.15 20.23 -5.45
CA LEU A 10 -20.90 18.98 -5.30
C LEU A 10 -21.39 18.87 -3.85
N GLU A 11 -22.69 19.03 -3.63
CA GLU A 11 -23.24 19.07 -2.26
C GLU A 11 -22.99 17.79 -1.49
N ARG A 12 -23.19 16.64 -2.14
CA ARG A 12 -23.04 15.34 -1.51
C ARG A 12 -21.62 14.82 -1.64
N THR A 13 -21.17 14.17 -0.57
CA THR A 13 -19.93 13.41 -0.54
C THR A 13 -20.19 11.96 -0.88
N ALA A 14 -19.24 11.33 -1.56
CA ALA A 14 -19.17 9.89 -1.78
C ALA A 14 -18.00 9.29 -0.99
N VAL A 15 -18.06 7.99 -0.74
CA VAL A 15 -17.01 7.25 -0.03
C VAL A 15 -16.24 6.42 -1.04
N ALA A 16 -14.91 6.55 -1.07
CA ALA A 16 -14.07 5.73 -1.92
C ALA A 16 -14.30 4.23 -1.63
N GLY A 17 -14.41 3.41 -2.67
CA GLY A 17 -14.75 1.99 -2.58
C GLY A 17 -16.24 1.67 -2.45
N ALA A 18 -17.10 2.64 -2.13
CA ALA A 18 -18.55 2.40 -2.09
C ALA A 18 -19.14 2.21 -3.49
N SER A 19 -20.27 1.52 -3.57
CA SER A 19 -20.98 1.29 -4.83
C SER A 19 -21.49 2.59 -5.45
N CYS A 20 -21.52 2.63 -6.78
CA CYS A 20 -22.02 3.77 -7.53
C CYS A 20 -22.61 3.32 -8.86
N SER A 21 -23.56 4.09 -9.38
CA SER A 21 -24.15 3.88 -10.71
C SER A 21 -24.81 5.19 -11.17
N PRO A 22 -24.75 5.52 -12.47
CA PRO A 22 -24.01 4.81 -13.53
C PRO A 22 -22.50 5.07 -13.49
N ASN A 23 -21.73 4.28 -14.24
CA ASN A 23 -20.32 4.60 -14.50
C ASN A 23 -20.20 6.00 -15.15
N GLY A 24 -19.17 6.76 -14.78
CA GLY A 24 -18.89 8.10 -15.32
C GLY A 24 -19.35 9.27 -14.44
N LEU A 25 -19.97 9.01 -13.28
CA LEU A 25 -20.25 10.07 -12.29
C LEU A 25 -18.94 10.64 -11.71
N VAL A 26 -18.94 11.96 -11.46
CA VAL A 26 -17.86 12.66 -10.75
C VAL A 26 -18.41 13.13 -9.39
N GLY A 27 -17.67 12.84 -8.33
CA GLY A 27 -18.03 13.10 -6.94
C GLY A 27 -16.87 13.73 -6.17
N ARG A 28 -17.08 13.99 -4.88
CA ARG A 28 -16.01 14.31 -3.93
C ARG A 28 -16.15 13.53 -2.63
N ASP A 29 -15.07 13.32 -1.90
CA ASP A 29 -15.15 12.86 -0.51
C ASP A 29 -15.31 14.03 0.49
N ASN A 30 -15.31 13.71 1.79
CA ASN A 30 -15.44 14.71 2.86
C ASN A 30 -14.22 15.63 3.02
N THR A 31 -13.09 15.30 2.41
CA THR A 31 -11.87 16.13 2.36
C THR A 31 -11.83 17.02 1.11
N GLY A 32 -12.76 16.81 0.17
CA GLY A 32 -12.82 17.51 -1.11
C GLY A 32 -12.03 16.82 -2.23
N ALA A 33 -11.48 15.62 -2.02
CA ALA A 33 -10.78 14.89 -3.07
C ALA A 33 -11.77 14.40 -4.13
N ILE A 34 -11.38 14.51 -5.40
CA ILE A 34 -12.25 14.13 -6.52
C ILE A 34 -12.33 12.60 -6.65
N LEU A 35 -13.57 12.11 -6.69
CA LEU A 35 -13.92 10.72 -6.93
C LEU A 35 -14.53 10.56 -8.32
N SER A 36 -14.37 9.38 -8.92
CA SER A 36 -15.01 9.01 -10.19
C SER A 36 -15.64 7.62 -10.06
N CYS A 37 -16.89 7.48 -10.50
CA CYS A 37 -17.57 6.20 -10.54
C CYS A 37 -17.05 5.38 -11.73
N GLN A 38 -16.32 4.30 -11.44
CA GLN A 38 -15.74 3.42 -12.45
C GLN A 38 -15.99 1.96 -12.06
N SER A 39 -16.51 1.18 -13.01
CA SER A 39 -16.83 -0.23 -12.80
C SER A 39 -17.73 -0.46 -11.57
N GLY A 40 -18.71 0.43 -11.33
CA GLY A 40 -19.68 0.32 -10.25
C GLY A 40 -19.17 0.72 -8.87
N THR A 41 -17.96 1.31 -8.76
CA THR A 41 -17.38 1.77 -7.48
C THR A 41 -16.79 3.17 -7.57
N TRP A 42 -16.89 3.94 -6.49
CA TRP A 42 -16.26 5.25 -6.38
C TRP A 42 -14.74 5.09 -6.22
N LYS A 43 -13.97 5.56 -7.20
CA LYS A 43 -12.50 5.52 -7.16
C LYS A 43 -11.93 6.91 -6.91
N SER A 44 -10.93 7.01 -6.05
CA SER A 44 -10.17 8.24 -5.88
C SER A 44 -9.26 8.48 -7.08
N SER A 45 -9.19 9.73 -7.52
CA SER A 45 -8.23 10.19 -8.52
C SER A 45 -6.82 10.42 -7.96
N SER A 46 -6.66 10.42 -6.63
CA SER A 46 -5.33 10.49 -6.04
C SER A 46 -4.55 9.22 -6.38
N ALA A 47 -3.49 9.40 -7.17
CA ALA A 47 -2.42 8.42 -7.24
C ALA A 47 -2.05 8.09 -5.79
N SER A 48 -2.05 6.80 -5.44
CA SER A 48 -1.53 6.32 -4.17
C SER A 48 -0.05 6.72 -4.10
N ILE A 49 0.23 7.95 -3.70
CA ILE A 49 1.56 8.34 -3.24
C ILE A 49 1.77 7.45 -2.03
N TRP A 50 2.82 6.63 -2.04
CA TRP A 50 3.15 5.72 -0.97
C TRP A 50 3.49 6.53 0.29
N THR A 51 2.46 6.92 1.04
CA THR A 51 2.53 7.98 2.06
C THR A 51 3.07 7.48 3.39
N ASN A 52 3.14 6.16 3.57
CA ASN A 52 3.58 5.57 4.82
C ASN A 52 4.65 4.51 4.57
N ILE A 53 5.90 4.93 4.70
CA ILE A 53 7.08 4.07 4.65
C ILE A 53 7.43 3.64 6.07
N LYS A 54 7.53 2.33 6.30
CA LYS A 54 8.03 1.76 7.56
C LYS A 54 9.26 0.90 7.31
N THR A 55 10.26 0.99 8.18
CA THR A 55 11.46 0.17 8.09
C THR A 55 11.57 -0.74 9.31
N PHE A 56 11.89 -2.00 9.08
CA PHE A 56 12.09 -3.03 10.10
C PHE A 56 13.51 -3.56 10.01
N THR A 57 14.13 -3.82 11.17
CA THR A 57 15.43 -4.48 11.25
C THR A 57 15.24 -5.88 11.80
N LEU A 58 15.64 -6.90 11.03
CA LEU A 58 15.48 -8.29 11.40
C LEU A 58 16.84 -8.98 11.57
N TYR A 59 17.10 -9.42 12.80
CA TYR A 59 18.34 -10.09 13.20
C TYR A 59 18.38 -11.57 12.73
N PRO A 60 19.55 -12.23 12.79
CA PRO A 60 19.73 -13.63 12.41
C PRO A 60 18.78 -14.58 13.13
N LYS A 61 18.32 -15.61 12.40
CA LYS A 61 17.39 -16.64 12.86
C LYS A 61 16.05 -16.10 13.37
N ASN A 62 15.71 -14.85 13.05
CA ASN A 62 14.41 -14.28 13.39
C ASN A 62 13.43 -14.40 12.23
N THR A 63 12.17 -14.55 12.62
CA THR A 63 11.00 -14.50 11.74
C THR A 63 10.02 -13.50 12.35
N GLN A 64 9.50 -12.58 11.54
CA GLN A 64 8.57 -11.55 12.02
C GLN A 64 7.46 -11.30 11.01
N VAL A 65 6.23 -11.23 11.52
CA VAL A 65 5.08 -10.69 10.79
C VAL A 65 5.12 -9.17 10.91
N LEU A 66 5.23 -8.49 9.78
CA LEU A 66 5.45 -7.04 9.70
C LEU A 66 4.12 -6.26 9.80
N GLY A 67 3.02 -6.88 9.38
CA GLY A 67 1.68 -6.29 9.31
C GLY A 67 1.20 -6.07 7.87
N ARG A 68 0.13 -5.27 7.71
CA ARG A 68 -0.51 -4.99 6.42
C ARG A 68 0.15 -3.83 5.68
N PHE A 69 0.66 -4.12 4.48
CA PHE A 69 1.31 -3.17 3.57
C PHE A 69 1.03 -3.54 2.12
N LYS A 70 1.08 -2.55 1.23
CA LYS A 70 0.94 -2.78 -0.22
C LYS A 70 2.19 -3.43 -0.82
N LEU A 71 3.38 -3.10 -0.32
CA LEU A 71 4.65 -3.69 -0.75
C LEU A 71 5.66 -3.70 0.39
N CYS A 72 6.40 -4.79 0.59
CA CYS A 72 7.61 -4.80 1.39
C CYS A 72 8.78 -5.33 0.57
N ILE A 73 9.93 -4.66 0.66
CA ILE A 73 11.16 -5.01 -0.04
C ILE A 73 12.33 -5.11 0.93
N ASN A 74 13.20 -6.08 0.72
CA ASN A 74 14.49 -6.13 1.39
C ASN A 74 15.41 -5.06 0.77
N THR A 75 15.80 -4.06 1.55
CA THR A 75 16.55 -2.89 1.06
C THR A 75 18.03 -2.91 1.41
N TYR A 76 18.49 -3.90 2.18
CA TYR A 76 19.90 -3.96 2.58
C TYR A 76 20.37 -5.38 2.90
N ARG A 77 21.43 -5.81 2.20
CA ARG A 77 22.16 -7.06 2.45
C ARG A 77 23.65 -6.73 2.57
N ILE A 78 24.31 -7.11 3.67
CA ILE A 78 25.68 -6.63 3.98
C ILE A 78 26.77 -7.33 3.16
N ASP A 79 26.61 -8.53 2.59
CA ASP A 79 27.55 -8.98 1.55
C ASP A 79 27.10 -10.26 0.84
N GLY A 80 27.52 -10.38 -0.42
CA GLY A 80 27.19 -11.46 -1.37
C GLY A 80 27.89 -12.81 -1.13
N ARG A 81 28.13 -13.19 0.13
CA ARG A 81 28.61 -14.54 0.46
C ARG A 81 27.44 -15.46 0.82
N GLU A 82 27.25 -16.47 -0.03
CA GLU A 82 26.32 -17.60 0.11
C GLU A 82 26.41 -18.15 1.56
N MET A 83 25.35 -18.25 2.38
CA MET A 83 24.15 -19.08 2.24
C MET A 83 22.96 -18.45 3.02
N ALA A 84 22.71 -17.16 2.83
CA ALA A 84 21.67 -16.46 3.59
C ALA A 84 20.30 -16.58 2.90
N GLU A 85 19.50 -17.59 3.26
CA GLU A 85 18.08 -17.60 2.88
C GLU A 85 17.37 -16.45 3.63
N THR A 86 17.13 -15.35 2.93
CA THR A 86 16.35 -14.22 3.44
C THR A 86 15.11 -14.10 2.60
N GLU A 87 13.95 -14.16 3.23
CA GLU A 87 12.66 -14.19 2.55
C GLU A 87 11.83 -12.99 3.02
N VAL A 88 11.25 -12.25 2.09
CA VAL A 88 10.24 -11.22 2.36
C VAL A 88 9.07 -11.50 1.42
N VAL A 89 7.98 -12.03 1.96
CA VAL A 89 6.85 -12.52 1.17
C VAL A 89 5.53 -12.13 1.79
N PRO A 90 4.48 -11.95 0.97
CA PRO A 90 3.12 -11.86 1.48
C PRO A 90 2.60 -13.24 1.87
N ILE A 91 1.80 -13.29 2.94
CA ILE A 91 1.23 -14.54 3.47
C ILE A 91 -0.29 -14.62 3.31
N ASP A 92 -0.91 -13.60 2.72
CA ASP A 92 -2.32 -13.55 2.36
C ASP A 92 -2.54 -12.80 1.05
N MET A 93 -3.79 -12.78 0.59
CA MET A 93 -4.20 -12.02 -0.59
C MET A 93 -4.40 -10.53 -0.26
N PRO A 94 -4.19 -9.62 -1.23
CA PRO A 94 -4.46 -8.20 -1.04
C PRO A 94 -5.93 -7.94 -0.69
N ASP A 95 -6.17 -7.01 0.22
CA ASP A 95 -7.51 -6.48 0.52
C ASP A 95 -7.97 -5.44 -0.51
N SER A 96 -9.13 -4.82 -0.28
CA SER A 96 -9.69 -3.78 -1.16
C SER A 96 -8.79 -2.55 -1.34
N ASN A 97 -7.85 -2.33 -0.41
CA ASN A 97 -6.87 -1.24 -0.49
C ASN A 97 -5.54 -1.69 -1.12
N GLY A 98 -5.44 -2.96 -1.52
CA GLY A 98 -4.23 -3.57 -2.05
C GLY A 98 -3.20 -3.91 -0.99
N GLU A 99 -3.54 -3.82 0.31
CA GLU A 99 -2.62 -4.20 1.39
C GLU A 99 -2.71 -5.71 1.65
N MET A 100 -1.55 -6.32 1.89
CA MET A 100 -1.38 -7.73 2.25
C MET A 100 -0.52 -7.83 3.52
N THR A 101 -0.67 -8.90 4.27
CA THR A 101 0.15 -9.21 5.44
C THR A 101 1.51 -9.71 4.98
N TRP A 102 2.57 -9.04 5.41
CA TRP A 102 3.95 -9.40 5.05
C TRP A 102 4.66 -10.12 6.18
N GLN A 103 5.46 -11.12 5.82
CA GLN A 103 6.37 -11.83 6.70
C GLN A 103 7.80 -11.68 6.18
N ALA A 104 8.74 -11.47 7.09
CA ALA A 104 10.16 -11.52 6.79
C ALA A 104 10.84 -12.60 7.63
N LYS A 105 11.77 -13.33 7.00
CA LYS A 105 12.59 -14.36 7.62
C LYS A 105 14.05 -14.11 7.29
N ASN A 106 14.88 -14.11 8.32
CA ASN A 106 16.33 -13.98 8.17
C ASN A 106 17.02 -15.26 8.67
N TYR A 107 17.36 -16.19 7.77
CA TYR A 107 18.08 -17.42 8.12
C TYR A 107 19.61 -17.28 8.05
N THR A 108 20.15 -16.06 7.99
CA THR A 108 21.60 -15.86 8.10
C THR A 108 22.14 -16.51 9.37
N GLN A 109 23.29 -17.17 9.28
CA GLN A 109 23.92 -17.85 10.42
C GLN A 109 24.84 -16.95 11.25
N TYR A 110 25.14 -15.74 10.78
CA TYR A 110 26.13 -14.84 11.35
C TYR A 110 25.49 -13.73 12.19
N SER A 111 25.86 -13.64 13.47
CA SER A 111 25.28 -12.69 14.45
C SER A 111 25.42 -11.21 14.08
N SER A 112 26.45 -10.83 13.31
CA SER A 112 26.69 -9.45 12.89
C SER A 112 25.83 -8.99 11.69
N TYR A 113 24.99 -9.85 11.13
CA TYR A 113 24.24 -9.57 9.90
C TYR A 113 22.75 -9.40 10.20
N PHE A 114 22.18 -8.27 9.83
CA PHE A 114 20.74 -8.04 9.90
C PHE A 114 20.21 -7.66 8.51
N MET A 115 18.94 -7.94 8.25
CA MET A 115 18.24 -7.43 7.07
C MET A 115 17.45 -6.17 7.45
N LYS A 116 17.38 -5.21 6.53
CA LYS A 116 16.43 -4.09 6.62
C LYS A 116 15.31 -4.31 5.62
N ILE A 117 14.07 -4.32 6.11
CA ILE A 117 12.88 -4.41 5.28
C ILE A 117 12.20 -3.04 5.25
N THR A 118 11.94 -2.53 4.06
CA THR A 118 11.16 -1.30 3.87
C THR A 118 9.80 -1.66 3.31
N CYS A 119 8.75 -1.26 4.02
CA CYS A 119 7.37 -1.50 3.68
C CYS A 119 6.64 -0.20 3.35
N LEU A 120 5.75 -0.25 2.36
CA LEU A 120 5.03 0.89 1.82
C LEU A 120 3.52 0.62 1.90
N LYS A 121 2.74 1.58 2.40
CA LYS A 121 1.27 1.59 2.29
C LYS A 121 0.79 2.45 1.14
#